data_AF-A0A954E0F0-F1
#
_entry.id   AF-A0A954E0F0-F1
#
_cell.length_a   1.000
_cell.length_b   1.000
_cell.length_c   1.000
_cell.angle_alpha   90.00
_cell.angle_beta   90.00
_cell.angle_gamma   90.00
#
_symmetry.space_group_name_H-M   'P 1'
#
loop_
_entity.id
_entity.type
_entity.pdbx_description
1 polymer ?
#
loop_
_entity_poly.entity_id
_entity_poly.type
_entity_poly.pdbx_seq_one_letter_code
_entity_poly.pdbx_strand_id
1 'polypeptide(L)'
;MLGLSRAVPGLACLVLALPIAAAPSLGVAREMPEAPDGHPGLGTERSARELAKYLRKPPRKDKSEIESWSSLPGEVEVQWNELARDARKQKLFEAVEPAKGDPTLAQLFAAWRAAAADLPAALAETQPRARALARLHVDVRFRTLAELFDDFALERRELMSGLAVLHAMNDGYVVLNDGEAQEISARVDLAAARLRSMALDLDALAKLGSDGPGSATDELVAELLATAREPDEEARLRLLSGLEARLATTRERLADTLFSARLAREVDAALRRREALIQDAARRARELRPYLPETAEGAEPPEEIAEMKKSHRYAYALRLAVEGLAIDPLNDELAYFAGLSADFTQGPRITRPWFDRFLAIRGIREHDARRSERALDAWEAHALDEVRDAGPAGLPR
;
A
#
# COMPACT_ATOMS: atom_id res chain seq x y z
N MET A 1 -72.66 1.06 12.10
CA MET A 1 -71.60 0.03 12.24
C MET A 1 -70.47 0.41 11.31
N LEU A 2 -69.35 0.89 11.88
CA LEU A 2 -68.18 1.40 11.18
C LEU A 2 -67.21 0.25 10.91
N GLY A 3 -66.87 0.02 9.64
CA GLY A 3 -65.83 -0.93 9.21
C GLY A 3 -64.52 -0.20 8.97
N LEU A 4 -63.54 -0.42 9.84
CA LEU A 4 -62.21 0.18 9.82
C LEU A 4 -61.31 -0.48 8.77
N SER A 5 -60.90 0.32 7.80
CA SER A 5 -59.77 0.10 6.90
C SER A 5 -58.46 0.26 7.68
N ARG A 6 -57.56 -0.74 7.64
CA ARG A 6 -56.21 -0.64 8.20
C ARG A 6 -55.21 -0.42 7.05
N ALA A 7 -54.71 0.81 6.99
CA ALA A 7 -53.58 1.21 6.18
C ALA A 7 -52.26 0.65 6.77
N VAL A 8 -51.38 0.20 5.88
CA VAL A 8 -49.99 -0.19 6.19
C VAL A 8 -49.13 1.09 6.17
N PRO A 9 -48.41 1.44 7.25
CA PRO A 9 -47.56 2.63 7.25
C PRO A 9 -46.21 2.33 6.59
N GLY A 10 -45.78 3.28 5.75
CA GLY A 10 -44.49 3.27 5.07
C GLY A 10 -43.32 3.37 6.05
N LEU A 11 -42.30 2.55 5.78
CA LEU A 11 -41.00 2.60 6.45
C LEU A 11 -40.25 3.85 5.97
N ALA A 12 -40.19 4.86 6.84
CA ALA A 12 -39.35 6.02 6.67
C ALA A 12 -37.88 5.63 6.84
N CYS A 13 -37.05 5.93 5.84
CA CYS A 13 -35.60 5.87 5.93
C CYS A 13 -35.11 6.90 6.95
N LEU A 14 -34.66 6.41 8.11
CA LEU A 14 -33.99 7.22 9.11
C LEU A 14 -32.48 7.20 8.80
N VAL A 15 -32.03 8.14 7.95
CA VAL A 15 -30.61 8.44 7.77
C VAL A 15 -30.18 9.23 9.01
N LEU A 16 -29.43 8.58 9.90
CA LEU A 16 -28.76 9.25 11.01
C LEU A 16 -27.61 10.08 10.44
N ALA A 17 -27.87 11.36 10.16
CA ALA A 17 -26.85 12.36 9.91
C ALA A 17 -26.12 12.66 11.23
N LEU A 18 -24.85 12.24 11.32
CA LEU A 18 -23.92 12.74 12.32
C LEU A 18 -23.68 14.25 12.06
N PRO A 19 -23.69 15.12 13.09
CA PRO A 19 -23.36 16.51 12.89
C PRO A 19 -21.83 16.64 12.76
N ILE A 20 -21.35 16.85 11.54
CA ILE A 20 -20.04 17.46 11.32
C ILE A 20 -20.19 18.93 11.69
N ALA A 21 -19.58 19.33 12.80
CA ALA A 21 -19.50 20.73 13.19
C ALA A 21 -18.68 21.51 12.16
N ALA A 22 -19.35 22.19 11.24
CA ALA A 22 -18.74 23.16 10.35
C ALA A 22 -18.53 24.48 11.11
N ALA A 23 -17.29 24.81 11.43
CA ALA A 23 -16.92 26.17 11.82
C ALA A 23 -16.85 27.06 10.56
N PRO A 24 -17.32 28.31 10.59
CA PRO A 24 -17.21 29.20 9.44
C PRO A 24 -15.78 29.75 9.35
N SER A 25 -15.07 29.47 8.27
CA SER A 25 -13.80 30.14 7.97
C SER A 25 -14.06 31.51 7.33
N LEU A 26 -13.70 32.55 8.07
CA LEU A 26 -13.52 33.90 7.56
C LEU A 26 -12.30 33.92 6.62
N GLY A 27 -12.43 34.62 5.50
CA GLY A 27 -11.47 34.65 4.39
C GLY A 27 -10.03 34.92 4.82
N VAL A 28 -9.18 33.94 4.54
CA VAL A 28 -7.72 34.03 4.48
C VAL A 28 -7.33 33.42 3.13
N ALA A 29 -6.34 33.97 2.45
CA ALA A 29 -5.82 33.43 1.20
C ALA A 29 -5.67 31.91 1.35
N ARG A 30 -6.42 31.12 0.57
CA ARG A 30 -6.43 29.65 0.70
C ARG A 30 -4.98 29.17 0.68
N GLU A 31 -4.47 28.82 1.86
CA GLU A 31 -3.22 28.08 1.99
C GLU A 31 -3.33 26.90 1.05
N MET A 32 -2.31 26.74 0.23
CA MET A 32 -2.33 25.68 -0.76
C MET A 32 -2.33 24.36 -0.01
N PRO A 33 -3.01 23.33 -0.51
CA PRO A 33 -2.90 22.04 0.11
C PRO A 33 -1.46 21.55 -0.04
N GLU A 34 -0.84 21.31 1.11
CA GLU A 34 0.49 20.74 1.23
C GLU A 34 0.33 19.26 1.60
N ALA A 35 1.20 18.43 1.04
CA ALA A 35 1.43 17.09 1.52
C ALA A 35 2.06 17.16 2.94
N PRO A 36 2.05 16.05 3.71
CA PRO A 36 2.53 16.08 5.09
C PRO A 36 4.00 16.50 5.28
N ASP A 37 4.81 16.47 4.22
CA ASP A 37 6.21 16.92 4.21
C ASP A 37 6.38 18.38 3.75
N GLY A 38 5.30 19.14 3.57
CA GLY A 38 5.32 20.55 3.16
C GLY A 38 5.49 20.78 1.65
N HIS A 39 5.54 19.71 0.84
CA HIS A 39 5.54 19.82 -0.62
C HIS A 39 4.11 20.08 -1.15
N PRO A 40 3.94 20.66 -2.36
CA PRO A 40 2.62 20.80 -2.99
C PRO A 40 1.87 19.46 -3.02
N GLY A 41 0.58 19.45 -2.63
CA GLY A 41 -0.25 18.25 -2.55
C GLY A 41 -1.60 18.36 -3.29
N LEU A 42 -2.34 17.25 -3.33
CA LEU A 42 -3.72 17.19 -3.80
C LEU A 42 -4.71 17.73 -2.74
N GLY A 43 -4.37 17.61 -1.47
CA GLY A 43 -5.18 18.11 -0.37
C GLY A 43 -6.44 17.29 -0.11
N THR A 44 -7.02 17.52 1.07
CA THR A 44 -8.15 16.75 1.60
C THR A 44 -9.49 17.47 1.49
N GLU A 45 -9.52 18.73 1.06
CA GLU A 45 -10.75 19.53 1.03
C GLU A 45 -11.35 19.71 -0.37
N ARG A 46 -10.63 19.30 -1.43
CA ARG A 46 -11.12 19.46 -2.81
C ARG A 46 -12.26 18.48 -3.08
N SER A 47 -13.35 18.97 -3.68
CA SER A 47 -14.36 18.09 -4.27
C SER A 47 -13.77 17.29 -5.44
N ALA A 48 -14.40 16.17 -5.80
CA ALA A 48 -13.98 15.33 -6.94
C ALA A 48 -13.86 16.16 -8.23
N ARG A 49 -14.78 17.10 -8.44
CA ARG A 49 -14.78 18.03 -9.59
C ARG A 49 -13.62 19.03 -9.55
N GLU A 50 -13.30 19.58 -8.38
CA GLU A 50 -12.17 20.49 -8.22
C GLU A 50 -10.84 19.75 -8.42
N LEU A 51 -10.74 18.52 -7.92
CA LEU A 51 -9.58 17.67 -8.09
C LEU A 51 -9.36 17.28 -9.55
N ALA A 52 -10.41 16.87 -10.28
CA ALA A 52 -10.33 16.62 -11.71
C ALA A 52 -9.82 17.86 -12.47
N LYS A 53 -10.37 19.05 -12.16
CA LYS A 53 -9.91 20.31 -12.76
C LYS A 53 -8.44 20.60 -12.44
N TYR A 54 -8.00 20.32 -11.22
CA TYR A 54 -6.63 20.50 -10.78
C TYR A 54 -5.67 19.57 -11.52
N LEU A 55 -5.99 18.28 -11.63
CA LEU A 55 -5.16 17.30 -12.36
C LEU A 55 -5.10 17.59 -13.86
N ARG A 56 -6.20 18.06 -14.47
CA ARG A 56 -6.23 18.43 -15.89
C ARG A 56 -5.36 19.65 -16.20
N LYS A 57 -5.32 20.61 -15.28
CA LYS A 57 -4.60 21.87 -15.48
C LYS A 57 -4.05 22.37 -14.14
N PRO A 58 -2.97 21.76 -13.65
CA PRO A 58 -2.38 22.17 -12.39
C PRO A 58 -1.82 23.59 -12.52
N PRO A 59 -1.80 24.38 -11.43
CA PRO A 59 -1.11 25.66 -11.41
C PRO A 59 0.35 25.49 -11.85
N ARG A 60 0.91 26.49 -12.53
CA ARG A 60 2.27 26.41 -13.11
C ARG A 60 3.34 26.04 -12.08
N LYS A 61 3.16 26.45 -10.82
CA LYS A 61 4.08 26.17 -9.72
C LYS A 61 4.03 24.73 -9.19
N ASP A 62 2.92 24.02 -9.39
CA ASP A 62 2.72 22.66 -8.89
C ASP A 62 2.90 21.61 -9.99
N LYS A 63 2.85 22.05 -11.25
CA LYS A 63 2.88 21.17 -12.42
C LYS A 63 4.09 20.24 -12.41
N SER A 64 5.29 20.75 -12.18
CA SER A 64 6.51 19.93 -12.17
C SER A 64 6.54 18.91 -11.03
N GLU A 65 5.98 19.27 -9.87
CA GLU A 65 5.91 18.40 -8.71
C GLU A 65 4.90 17.26 -8.93
N ILE A 66 3.69 17.58 -9.41
CA ILE A 66 2.67 16.56 -9.67
C ILE A 66 3.12 15.61 -10.79
N GLU A 67 3.80 16.12 -11.81
CA GLU A 67 4.36 15.30 -12.88
C GLU A 67 5.48 14.37 -12.36
N SER A 68 6.29 14.81 -11.39
CA SER A 68 7.37 14.00 -10.82
C SER A 68 6.89 12.88 -9.90
N TRP A 69 5.68 12.93 -9.37
CA TRP A 69 5.18 11.84 -8.51
C TRP A 69 5.18 10.48 -9.19
N SER A 70 4.92 10.45 -10.50
CA SER A 70 4.98 9.22 -11.28
C SER A 70 6.39 8.62 -11.41
N SER A 71 7.45 9.43 -11.22
CA SER A 71 8.85 8.97 -11.25
C SER A 71 9.40 8.55 -9.88
N LEU A 72 8.80 9.01 -8.77
CA LEU A 72 9.29 8.72 -7.41
C LEU A 72 9.55 7.22 -7.15
N PRO A 73 8.65 6.28 -7.50
CA PRO A 73 8.95 4.86 -7.29
C PRO A 73 10.18 4.39 -8.08
N GLY A 74 10.38 4.89 -9.30
CA GLY A 74 11.52 4.55 -10.14
C GLY A 74 12.84 5.11 -9.59
N GLU A 75 12.82 6.31 -9.01
CA GLU A 75 13.99 6.91 -8.35
C GLU A 75 14.44 6.07 -7.15
N VAL A 76 13.50 5.65 -6.30
CA VAL A 76 13.77 4.75 -5.17
C VAL A 76 14.26 3.37 -5.66
N GLU A 77 13.69 2.82 -6.73
CA GLU A 77 14.14 1.55 -7.33
C GLU A 77 15.59 1.63 -7.85
N VAL A 78 15.99 2.76 -8.43
CA VAL A 78 17.38 2.95 -8.85
C VAL A 78 18.33 2.87 -7.65
N GLN A 79 18.00 3.53 -6.54
CA GLN A 79 18.79 3.49 -5.32
C GLN A 79 18.84 2.07 -4.72
N TRP A 80 17.73 1.32 -4.73
CA TRP A 80 17.73 -0.09 -4.33
C TRP A 80 18.66 -0.94 -5.21
N ASN A 81 18.68 -0.69 -6.52
CA ASN A 81 19.58 -1.40 -7.42
C ASN A 81 21.06 -1.06 -7.15
N GLU A 82 21.37 0.17 -6.78
CA GLU A 82 22.72 0.58 -6.35
C GLU A 82 23.13 -0.10 -5.05
N LEU A 83 22.25 -0.12 -4.06
CA LEU A 83 22.46 -0.85 -2.80
C LEU A 83 22.74 -2.35 -3.07
N ALA A 84 21.99 -2.96 -3.98
CA ALA A 84 22.20 -4.34 -4.39
C ALA A 84 23.58 -4.56 -5.04
N ARG A 85 24.08 -3.60 -5.82
CA ARG A 85 25.42 -3.67 -6.42
C ARG A 85 26.50 -3.57 -5.34
N ASP A 86 26.33 -2.67 -4.37
CA ASP A 86 27.31 -2.50 -3.30
C ASP A 86 27.34 -3.67 -2.32
N ALA A 87 26.18 -4.26 -2.00
CA ALA A 87 26.09 -5.49 -1.23
C ALA A 87 26.80 -6.67 -1.94
N ARG A 88 26.73 -6.76 -3.27
CA ARG A 88 27.51 -7.76 -4.06
C ARG A 88 29.00 -7.52 -3.97
N LYS A 89 29.47 -6.29 -4.12
CA LYS A 89 30.91 -5.95 -3.99
C LYS A 89 31.47 -6.36 -2.63
N GLN A 90 30.64 -6.28 -1.58
CA GLN A 90 30.99 -6.64 -0.20
C GLN A 90 30.75 -8.11 0.14
N LYS A 91 30.33 -8.92 -0.84
CA LYS A 91 30.02 -10.35 -0.65
C LYS A 91 28.93 -10.62 0.40
N LEU A 92 28.05 -9.65 0.68
CA LEU A 92 26.97 -9.82 1.64
C LEU A 92 25.94 -10.86 1.17
N PHE A 93 25.82 -11.07 -0.14
CA PHE A 93 24.97 -12.10 -0.72
C PHE A 93 25.42 -13.55 -0.43
N GLU A 94 26.61 -13.76 0.14
CA GLU A 94 27.00 -15.07 0.69
C GLU A 94 26.08 -15.51 1.86
N ALA A 95 25.31 -14.59 2.43
CA ALA A 95 24.27 -14.89 3.43
C ALA A 95 23.06 -15.65 2.84
N VAL A 96 22.82 -15.53 1.53
CA VAL A 96 21.66 -16.12 0.84
C VAL A 96 22.02 -17.52 0.36
N GLU A 97 21.11 -18.48 0.56
CA GLU A 97 21.30 -19.83 0.05
C GLU A 97 21.38 -19.85 -1.47
N PRO A 98 22.20 -20.74 -2.07
CA PRO A 98 22.30 -20.85 -3.52
C PRO A 98 20.92 -21.14 -4.14
N ALA A 99 20.38 -20.17 -4.86
CA ALA A 99 19.15 -20.30 -5.63
C ALA A 99 19.45 -20.31 -7.14
N LYS A 100 18.46 -20.68 -7.95
CA LYS A 100 18.56 -20.50 -9.41
C LYS A 100 18.48 -19.00 -9.72
N GLY A 101 19.56 -18.45 -10.27
CA GLY A 101 19.66 -17.05 -10.68
C GLY A 101 20.40 -16.17 -9.67
N ASP A 102 20.54 -14.89 -10.01
CA ASP A 102 21.23 -13.93 -9.14
C ASP A 102 20.36 -13.57 -7.93
N PRO A 103 20.91 -13.59 -6.70
CA PRO A 103 20.14 -13.25 -5.53
C PRO A 103 19.74 -11.77 -5.52
N THR A 104 18.55 -11.51 -4.98
CA THR A 104 17.91 -10.18 -4.90
C THR A 104 17.98 -9.60 -3.49
N LEU A 105 17.84 -8.28 -3.34
CA LEU A 105 17.80 -7.64 -2.02
C LEU A 105 16.68 -8.20 -1.13
N ALA A 106 15.51 -8.48 -1.69
CA ALA A 106 14.42 -9.10 -0.95
C ALA A 106 14.84 -10.46 -0.34
N GLN A 107 15.57 -11.28 -1.11
CA GLN A 107 16.11 -12.55 -0.61
C GLN A 107 17.20 -12.33 0.46
N LEU A 108 18.01 -11.29 0.33
CA LEU A 108 19.01 -10.93 1.33
C LEU A 108 18.37 -10.50 2.66
N PHE A 109 17.37 -9.62 2.61
CA PHE A 109 16.62 -9.20 3.81
C PHE A 109 15.87 -10.38 4.45
N ALA A 110 15.25 -11.25 3.64
CA ALA A 110 14.59 -12.46 4.13
C ALA A 110 15.58 -13.42 4.80
N ALA A 111 16.75 -13.65 4.21
CA ALA A 111 17.79 -14.50 4.79
C ALA A 111 18.29 -13.96 6.13
N TRP A 112 18.50 -12.64 6.24
CA TRP A 112 18.86 -12.00 7.51
C TRP A 112 17.75 -12.17 8.57
N ARG A 113 16.49 -11.89 8.25
CA ARG A 113 15.37 -12.05 9.21
C ARG A 113 15.22 -13.49 9.69
N ALA A 114 15.36 -14.46 8.79
CA ALA A 114 15.32 -15.87 9.14
C ALA A 114 16.46 -16.24 10.11
N ALA A 115 17.68 -15.74 9.87
CA ALA A 115 18.81 -15.95 10.76
C ALA A 115 18.63 -15.24 12.12
N ALA A 116 18.01 -14.05 12.14
CA ALA A 116 17.78 -13.30 13.36
C ALA A 116 16.82 -14.00 14.33
N ALA A 117 15.97 -14.91 13.85
CA ALA A 117 15.06 -15.69 14.70
C ALA A 117 15.79 -16.74 15.57
N ASP A 118 16.92 -17.26 15.11
CA ASP A 118 17.81 -18.16 15.87
C ASP A 118 19.27 -17.87 15.52
N LEU A 119 19.75 -16.74 16.04
CA LEU A 119 21.07 -16.22 15.73
C LEU A 119 22.21 -17.15 16.16
N PRO A 120 22.19 -17.80 17.35
CA PRO A 120 23.20 -18.79 17.70
C PRO A 120 23.32 -19.93 16.68
N ALA A 121 22.20 -20.52 16.25
CA ALA A 121 22.22 -21.61 15.28
C ALA A 121 22.74 -21.13 13.92
N ALA A 122 22.27 -19.97 13.45
CA ALA A 122 22.68 -19.41 12.17
C ALA A 122 24.18 -19.02 12.10
N LEU A 123 24.81 -18.77 13.25
CA LEU A 123 26.21 -18.34 13.36
C LEU A 123 27.16 -19.41 13.92
N ALA A 124 26.65 -20.61 14.24
CA ALA A 124 27.40 -21.69 14.87
C ALA A 124 28.63 -22.12 14.04
N GLU A 125 28.51 -22.11 12.72
CA GLU A 125 29.57 -22.57 11.81
C GLU A 125 30.55 -21.45 11.41
N THR A 126 31.77 -21.81 11.00
CA THR A 126 32.84 -20.89 10.55
C THR A 126 32.79 -20.59 9.05
N GLN A 127 31.60 -20.61 8.45
CA GLN A 127 31.44 -20.42 7.01
C GLN A 127 31.40 -18.93 6.61
N PRO A 128 31.74 -18.58 5.34
CA PRO A 128 31.56 -17.23 4.80
C PRO A 128 30.13 -16.70 5.00
N ARG A 129 29.13 -17.58 4.89
CA ARG A 129 27.71 -17.30 5.19
C ARG A 129 27.50 -16.74 6.61
N ALA A 130 28.06 -17.38 7.64
CA ALA A 130 27.92 -16.92 9.02
C ALA A 130 28.55 -15.54 9.23
N ARG A 131 29.71 -15.26 8.60
CA ARG A 131 30.34 -13.94 8.66
C ARG A 131 29.50 -12.87 7.94
N ALA A 132 28.93 -13.19 6.78
CA ALA A 132 28.03 -12.28 6.07
C ALA A 132 26.79 -11.97 6.91
N LEU A 133 26.14 -12.99 7.49
CA LEU A 133 24.98 -12.82 8.37
C LEU A 133 25.32 -11.99 9.62
N ALA A 134 26.44 -12.28 10.28
CA ALA A 134 26.89 -11.49 11.42
C ALA A 134 27.09 -10.02 11.03
N ARG A 135 27.72 -9.75 9.88
CA ARG A 135 27.92 -8.39 9.37
C ARG A 135 26.62 -7.65 9.08
N LEU A 136 25.66 -8.32 8.44
CA LEU A 136 24.32 -7.76 8.21
C LEU A 136 23.59 -7.46 9.51
N HIS A 137 23.74 -8.34 10.50
CA HIS A 137 23.06 -8.23 11.79
C HIS A 137 23.57 -7.08 12.66
N VAL A 138 24.89 -6.83 12.65
CA VAL A 138 25.47 -5.70 13.40
C VAL A 138 25.44 -4.37 12.61
N ASP A 139 25.22 -4.39 11.29
CA ASP A 139 25.04 -3.15 10.50
C ASP A 139 23.62 -2.60 10.72
N VAL A 140 23.53 -1.58 11.58
CA VAL A 140 22.27 -0.92 11.92
C VAL A 140 21.63 -0.27 10.70
N ARG A 141 22.42 0.24 9.75
CA ARG A 141 21.89 0.84 8.52
C ARG A 141 21.21 -0.23 7.67
N PHE A 142 21.80 -1.42 7.55
CA PHE A 142 21.19 -2.53 6.84
C PHE A 142 19.83 -2.92 7.45
N ARG A 143 19.74 -2.98 8.79
CA ARG A 143 18.48 -3.25 9.50
C ARG A 143 17.41 -2.20 9.19
N THR A 144 17.79 -0.92 9.19
CA THR A 144 16.88 0.17 8.83
C THR A 144 16.45 0.10 7.37
N LEU A 145 17.38 -0.19 6.45
CA LEU A 145 17.10 -0.37 5.03
C LEU A 145 16.13 -1.51 4.77
N ALA A 146 16.22 -2.61 5.54
CA ALA A 146 15.29 -3.72 5.44
C ALA A 146 13.84 -3.31 5.75
N GLU A 147 13.62 -2.44 6.73
CA GLU A 147 12.29 -1.94 7.06
C GLU A 147 11.77 -0.95 6.03
N LEU A 148 12.62 -0.04 5.56
CA LEU A 148 12.26 0.86 4.45
C LEU A 148 11.88 0.09 3.19
N PHE A 149 12.53 -1.05 2.94
CA PHE A 149 12.22 -1.92 1.81
C PHE A 149 10.84 -2.58 1.93
N ASP A 150 10.42 -2.97 3.13
CA ASP A 150 9.08 -3.53 3.36
C ASP A 150 7.99 -2.48 3.11
N ASP A 151 8.22 -1.25 3.58
CA ASP A 151 7.28 -0.14 3.41
C ASP A 151 7.16 0.31 1.95
N PHE A 152 8.25 0.21 1.18
CA PHE A 152 8.31 0.69 -0.21
C PHE A 152 7.20 0.11 -1.10
N ALA A 153 6.94 -1.19 -0.99
CA ALA A 153 5.94 -1.87 -1.83
C ALA A 153 4.53 -1.29 -1.61
N LEU A 154 4.18 -1.01 -0.35
CA LEU A 154 2.90 -0.40 -0.02
C LEU A 154 2.84 1.03 -0.55
N GLU A 155 3.82 1.88 -0.24
CA GLU A 155 3.78 3.29 -0.67
C GLU A 155 3.76 3.44 -2.19
N ARG A 156 4.52 2.60 -2.90
CA ARG A 156 4.47 2.53 -4.37
C ARG A 156 3.05 2.19 -4.85
N ARG A 157 2.41 1.16 -4.28
CA ARG A 157 1.05 0.76 -4.66
C ARG A 157 0.07 1.90 -4.40
N GLU A 158 0.10 2.48 -3.20
CA GLU A 158 -0.77 3.57 -2.79
C GLU A 158 -0.68 4.77 -3.74
N LEU A 159 0.55 5.20 -4.05
CA LEU A 159 0.78 6.30 -4.97
C LEU A 159 0.29 5.97 -6.40
N MET A 160 0.72 4.83 -6.95
CA MET A 160 0.45 4.50 -8.35
C MET A 160 -1.02 4.18 -8.59
N SER A 161 -1.64 3.38 -7.72
CA SER A 161 -3.07 3.05 -7.82
C SER A 161 -3.93 4.29 -7.57
N GLY A 162 -3.58 5.12 -6.59
CA GLY A 162 -4.28 6.37 -6.32
C GLY A 162 -4.26 7.33 -7.50
N LEU A 163 -3.07 7.60 -8.06
CA LEU A 163 -2.93 8.43 -9.26
C LEU A 163 -3.68 7.85 -10.46
N ALA A 164 -3.60 6.53 -10.67
CA ALA A 164 -4.29 5.89 -11.78
C ALA A 164 -5.81 6.07 -11.69
N VAL A 165 -6.41 5.88 -10.50
CA VAL A 165 -7.84 6.08 -10.27
C VAL A 165 -8.23 7.55 -10.44
N LEU A 166 -7.44 8.50 -9.91
CA LEU A 166 -7.73 9.93 -10.04
C LEU A 166 -7.63 10.42 -11.49
N HIS A 167 -6.67 9.91 -12.27
CA HIS A 167 -6.60 10.18 -13.70
C HIS A 167 -7.79 9.56 -14.45
N ALA A 168 -8.15 8.31 -14.15
CA ALA A 168 -9.31 7.66 -14.75
C ALA A 168 -10.63 8.40 -14.42
N MET A 169 -10.74 8.98 -13.23
CA MET A 169 -11.84 9.89 -12.87
C MET A 169 -11.83 11.15 -13.73
N ASN A 170 -10.68 11.80 -13.89
CA ASN A 170 -10.54 12.99 -14.73
C ASN A 170 -10.94 12.73 -16.19
N ASP A 171 -10.63 11.54 -16.70
CA ASP A 171 -10.92 11.13 -18.06
C ASP A 171 -12.37 10.60 -18.23
N GLY A 172 -13.13 10.49 -17.13
CA GLY A 172 -14.54 10.12 -17.12
C GLY A 172 -14.82 8.62 -17.12
N TYR A 173 -13.80 7.78 -16.87
CA TYR A 173 -13.93 6.31 -16.79
C TYR A 173 -14.31 5.82 -15.40
N VAL A 174 -13.88 6.53 -14.36
CA VAL A 174 -14.21 6.20 -12.97
C VAL A 174 -15.10 7.29 -12.37
N VAL A 175 -16.11 6.88 -11.62
CA VAL A 175 -16.97 7.79 -10.86
C VAL A 175 -16.60 7.67 -9.38
N LEU A 176 -16.20 8.79 -8.78
CA LEU A 176 -15.93 8.90 -7.36
C LEU A 176 -16.87 9.94 -6.74
N ASN A 177 -17.33 9.67 -5.51
CA ASN A 177 -17.90 10.73 -4.70
C ASN A 177 -16.80 11.60 -4.07
N ASP A 178 -17.18 12.75 -3.48
CA ASP A 178 -16.22 13.69 -2.90
C ASP A 178 -15.38 13.04 -1.77
N GLY A 179 -15.99 12.23 -0.92
CA GLY A 179 -15.28 11.55 0.18
C GLY A 179 -14.25 10.54 -0.33
N GLU A 180 -14.58 9.75 -1.35
CA GLU A 180 -13.63 8.84 -1.98
C GLU A 180 -12.46 9.59 -2.65
N ALA A 181 -12.74 10.67 -3.37
CA ALA A 181 -11.71 11.48 -4.01
C ALA A 181 -10.76 12.13 -2.99
N GLN A 182 -11.30 12.60 -1.86
CA GLN A 182 -10.52 13.17 -0.76
C GLN A 182 -9.67 12.10 -0.06
N GLU A 183 -10.22 10.92 0.19
CA GLU A 183 -9.47 9.82 0.81
C GLU A 183 -8.32 9.32 -0.08
N ILE A 184 -8.57 9.16 -1.39
CA ILE A 184 -7.51 8.81 -2.34
C ILE A 184 -6.44 9.90 -2.37
N SER A 185 -6.84 11.17 -2.40
CA SER A 185 -5.90 12.30 -2.41
C SER A 185 -5.01 12.32 -1.18
N ALA A 186 -5.58 12.12 0.02
CA ALA A 186 -4.84 12.04 1.28
C ALA A 186 -3.79 10.91 1.26
N ARG A 187 -4.16 9.75 0.70
CA ARG A 187 -3.27 8.58 0.60
C ARG A 187 -2.17 8.78 -0.42
N VAL A 188 -2.48 9.41 -1.56
CA VAL A 188 -1.48 9.80 -2.57
C VAL A 188 -0.48 10.79 -2.01
N ASP A 189 -0.94 11.84 -1.33
CA ASP A 189 -0.06 12.84 -0.70
C ASP A 189 0.85 12.20 0.35
N LEU A 190 0.29 11.33 1.20
CA LEU A 190 1.03 10.58 2.22
C LEU A 190 2.09 9.65 1.59
N ALA A 191 1.70 8.89 0.56
CA ALA A 191 2.60 7.96 -0.12
C ALA A 191 3.73 8.68 -0.86
N ALA A 192 3.43 9.81 -1.52
CA ALA A 192 4.44 10.65 -2.16
C ALA A 192 5.44 11.21 -1.14
N ALA A 193 4.95 11.75 -0.02
CA ALA A 193 5.81 12.26 1.06
C ALA A 193 6.71 11.17 1.63
N ARG A 194 6.15 9.96 1.85
CA ARG A 194 6.93 8.82 2.34
C ARG A 194 7.98 8.37 1.32
N LEU A 195 7.65 8.26 0.04
CA LEU A 195 8.61 7.89 -1.00
C LEU A 195 9.74 8.92 -1.14
N ARG A 196 9.45 10.24 -1.06
CA ARG A 196 10.48 11.28 -1.01
C ARG A 196 11.39 11.12 0.21
N SER A 197 10.81 10.88 1.39
CA SER A 197 11.59 10.65 2.61
C SER A 197 12.47 9.40 2.53
N MET A 198 11.96 8.31 1.92
CA MET A 198 12.73 7.09 1.65
C MET A 198 13.89 7.36 0.69
N ALA A 199 13.67 8.14 -0.36
CA ALA A 199 14.72 8.47 -1.33
C ALA A 199 15.88 9.24 -0.67
N LEU A 200 15.56 10.18 0.23
CA LEU A 200 16.55 10.92 1.01
C LEU A 200 17.31 10.02 1.99
N ASP A 201 16.59 9.14 2.69
CA ASP A 201 17.21 8.21 3.64
C ASP A 201 18.07 7.16 2.94
N LEU A 202 17.66 6.71 1.76
CA LEU A 202 18.45 5.81 0.94
C LEU A 202 19.77 6.44 0.53
N ASP A 203 19.75 7.69 0.07
CA ASP A 203 20.98 8.42 -0.25
C ASP A 203 21.91 8.52 0.98
N ALA A 204 21.34 8.77 2.17
CA ALA A 204 22.09 8.84 3.42
C ALA A 204 22.65 7.47 3.88
N LEU A 205 21.94 6.37 3.60
CA LEU A 205 22.25 5.02 4.08
C LEU A 205 22.99 4.14 3.04
N ALA A 206 23.03 4.53 1.76
CA ALA A 206 23.40 3.66 0.63
C ALA A 206 24.79 3.00 0.73
N LYS A 207 25.73 3.61 1.45
CA LYS A 207 27.12 3.13 1.54
C LYS A 207 27.28 2.04 2.59
N LEU A 208 26.77 0.84 2.31
CA LEU A 208 27.04 -0.34 3.15
C LEU A 208 28.55 -0.55 3.30
N GLY A 209 29.00 -1.06 4.45
CA GLY A 209 30.41 -1.41 4.69
C GLY A 209 31.44 -0.28 4.66
N SER A 210 31.06 0.97 4.37
CA SER A 210 31.88 2.13 4.67
C SER A 210 31.81 2.49 6.14
N ASP A 211 32.88 3.06 6.67
CA ASP A 211 32.91 3.61 8.02
C ASP A 211 31.84 4.72 8.15
N GLY A 212 31.01 4.62 9.20
CA GLY A 212 29.98 5.61 9.48
C GLY A 212 29.12 5.23 10.69
N PRO A 213 28.27 6.14 11.18
CA PRO A 213 27.35 5.82 12.27
C PRO A 213 26.48 4.61 11.94
N GLY A 214 26.49 3.60 12.82
CA GLY A 214 25.72 2.37 12.63
C GLY A 214 26.30 1.37 11.63
N SER A 215 27.50 1.59 11.07
CA SER A 215 28.17 0.61 10.20
C SER A 215 28.69 -0.60 10.97
N ALA A 216 28.66 -1.78 10.34
CA ALA A 216 29.32 -2.95 10.90
C ALA A 216 30.85 -2.81 10.91
N THR A 217 31.45 -2.86 12.10
CA THR A 217 32.91 -2.97 12.27
C THR A 217 33.33 -4.43 12.41
N ASP A 218 34.57 -4.75 12.05
CA ASP A 218 35.09 -6.12 12.19
C ASP A 218 35.12 -6.57 13.67
N GLU A 219 35.29 -5.63 14.62
CA GLU A 219 35.23 -5.93 16.05
C GLU A 219 33.82 -6.35 16.48
N LEU A 220 32.77 -5.66 16.04
CA LEU A 220 31.39 -6.03 16.34
C LEU A 220 31.01 -7.37 15.72
N VAL A 221 31.48 -7.62 14.49
CA VAL A 221 31.28 -8.91 13.83
C VAL A 221 31.97 -10.03 14.61
N ALA A 222 33.21 -9.82 15.05
CA ALA A 222 33.95 -10.79 15.85
C ALA A 222 33.30 -11.01 17.23
N GLU A 223 32.85 -9.94 17.89
CA GLU A 223 32.12 -9.98 19.15
C GLU A 223 30.84 -10.83 19.02
N LEU A 224 30.05 -10.60 17.97
CA LEU A 224 28.82 -11.37 17.73
C LEU A 224 29.11 -12.85 17.44
N LEU A 225 30.09 -13.15 16.58
CA LEU A 225 30.48 -14.52 16.26
C LEU A 225 31.02 -15.28 17.48
N ALA A 226 31.81 -14.61 18.33
CA ALA A 226 32.30 -15.19 19.58
C ALA A 226 31.14 -15.46 20.55
N THR A 227 30.25 -14.48 20.70
CA THR A 227 29.07 -14.58 21.55
C THR A 227 28.17 -15.74 21.13
N ALA A 228 27.88 -15.88 19.82
CA ALA A 228 27.03 -16.95 19.30
C ALA A 228 27.58 -18.36 19.57
N ARG A 229 28.90 -18.49 19.74
CA ARG A 229 29.59 -19.75 20.01
C ARG A 229 29.88 -20.02 21.48
N GLU A 230 29.46 -19.13 22.38
CA GLU A 230 29.58 -19.33 23.82
C GLU A 230 28.85 -20.63 24.23
N PRO A 231 29.54 -21.64 24.80
CA PRO A 231 28.93 -22.92 25.13
C PRO A 231 27.86 -22.81 26.21
N ASP A 232 28.03 -21.93 27.19
CA ASP A 232 27.03 -21.68 28.23
C ASP A 232 25.86 -20.88 27.65
N GLU A 233 24.68 -21.50 27.60
CA GLU A 233 23.46 -20.89 27.08
C GLU A 233 23.04 -19.64 27.86
N GLU A 234 23.16 -19.63 29.19
CA GLU A 234 22.79 -18.47 30.00
C GLU A 234 23.77 -17.31 29.80
N ALA A 235 25.07 -17.61 29.66
CA ALA A 235 26.07 -16.60 29.31
C ALA A 235 25.84 -16.05 27.90
N ARG A 236 25.60 -16.94 26.92
CA ARG A 236 25.31 -16.59 25.52
C ARG A 236 24.12 -15.64 25.41
N LEU A 237 22.99 -15.97 26.05
CA LEU A 237 21.78 -15.15 26.03
C LEU A 237 22.01 -13.77 26.66
N ARG A 238 22.74 -13.69 27.78
CA ARG A 238 23.08 -12.40 28.41
C ARG A 238 23.96 -11.52 27.53
N LEU A 239 24.99 -12.10 26.90
CA LEU A 239 25.88 -11.39 26.01
C LEU A 239 25.15 -10.89 24.74
N LEU A 240 24.32 -11.74 24.13
CA LEU A 240 23.49 -11.35 22.98
C LEU A 240 22.52 -10.22 23.34
N SER A 241 21.84 -10.32 24.48
CA SER A 241 20.95 -9.26 24.96
C SER A 241 21.67 -7.93 25.16
N GLY A 242 22.89 -7.96 25.72
CA GLY A 242 23.74 -6.77 25.88
C GLY A 242 24.16 -6.15 24.54
N LEU A 243 24.52 -6.98 23.56
CA LEU A 243 24.85 -6.52 22.22
C LEU A 243 23.62 -5.92 21.51
N GLU A 244 22.47 -6.60 21.56
CA GLU A 244 21.21 -6.08 20.98
C GLU A 244 20.81 -4.74 21.60
N ALA A 245 20.95 -4.56 22.91
CA ALA A 245 20.65 -3.29 23.56
C ALA A 245 21.55 -2.14 23.04
N ARG A 246 22.83 -2.41 22.78
CA ARG A 246 23.77 -1.45 22.17
C ARG A 246 23.39 -1.12 20.72
N LEU A 247 23.04 -2.14 19.94
CA LEU A 247 22.59 -1.96 18.55
C LEU A 247 21.27 -1.18 18.50
N ALA A 248 20.31 -1.47 19.38
CA ALA A 248 19.06 -0.75 19.51
C ALA A 248 19.27 0.73 19.86
N THR A 249 20.14 1.04 20.82
CA THR A 249 20.48 2.43 21.16
C THR A 249 21.09 3.18 19.98
N THR A 250 21.96 2.51 19.22
CA THR A 250 22.59 3.08 18.02
C THR A 250 21.54 3.34 16.93
N ARG A 251 20.60 2.41 16.77
CA ARG A 251 19.49 2.49 15.84
C ARG A 251 18.53 3.63 16.17
N GLU A 252 18.18 3.83 17.43
CA GLU A 252 17.35 4.96 17.86
C GLU A 252 18.00 6.30 17.49
N ARG A 253 19.31 6.45 17.76
CA ARG A 253 20.06 7.64 17.38
C ARG A 253 20.12 7.86 15.87
N LEU A 254 20.31 6.77 15.10
CA LEU A 254 20.26 6.85 13.65
C LEU A 254 18.88 7.29 13.17
N ALA A 255 17.81 6.69 13.69
CA ALA A 255 16.44 7.02 13.34
C ALA A 255 16.10 8.49 13.59
N ASP A 256 16.64 9.12 14.65
CA ASP A 256 16.44 10.54 14.91
C ASP A 256 17.02 11.47 13.82
N THR A 257 17.96 10.97 13.03
CA THR A 257 18.55 11.73 11.90
C THR A 257 17.83 11.51 10.57
N LEU A 258 17.00 10.46 10.46
CA LEU A 258 16.34 10.06 9.22
C LEU A 258 15.08 10.88 8.95
N PHE A 259 14.81 11.14 7.67
CA PHE A 259 13.61 11.85 7.21
C PHE A 259 12.36 10.99 7.38
N SER A 260 12.40 9.71 6.99
CA SER A 260 11.25 8.79 7.09
C SER A 260 10.81 8.58 8.53
N ALA A 261 11.75 8.44 9.47
CA ALA A 261 11.42 8.25 10.88
C ALA A 261 10.81 9.51 11.52
N ARG A 262 11.28 10.71 11.14
CA ARG A 262 10.67 11.98 11.57
C ARG A 262 9.26 12.14 10.99
N LEU A 263 9.13 11.97 9.68
CA LEU A 263 7.84 12.02 9.00
C LEU A 263 6.86 11.00 9.60
N ALA A 264 7.28 9.76 9.82
CA ALA A 264 6.43 8.71 10.39
C ALA A 264 5.86 9.09 11.77
N ARG A 265 6.61 9.82 12.60
CA ARG A 265 6.12 10.35 13.88
C ARG A 265 5.07 11.45 13.69
N GLU A 266 5.25 12.32 12.69
CA GLU A 266 4.32 13.40 12.35
C GLU A 266 3.01 12.85 11.76
N VAL A 267 3.09 11.76 10.99
CA VAL A 267 1.94 11.16 10.29
C VAL A 267 1.43 9.84 10.91
N ASP A 268 1.85 9.48 12.13
CA ASP A 268 1.49 8.19 12.77
C ASP A 268 -0.03 7.95 12.79
N ALA A 269 -0.81 8.97 13.11
CA ALA A 269 -2.27 8.87 13.12
C ALA A 269 -2.85 8.56 11.72
N ALA A 270 -2.30 9.16 10.66
CA ALA A 270 -2.73 8.90 9.29
C ALA A 270 -2.33 7.49 8.84
N LEU A 271 -1.16 7.01 9.22
CA LEU A 271 -0.70 5.64 8.93
C LEU A 271 -1.56 4.59 9.60
N ARG A 272 -1.86 4.76 10.90
CA ARG A 272 -2.75 3.86 11.65
C ARG A 272 -4.16 3.85 11.08
N ARG A 273 -4.68 5.03 10.69
CA ARG A 273 -5.98 5.15 10.03
C ARG A 273 -5.98 4.37 8.71
N ARG A 274 -4.99 4.57 7.86
CA ARG A 274 -4.86 3.87 6.57
C ARG A 274 -4.83 2.36 6.76
N GLU A 275 -4.00 1.86 7.69
CA GLU A 275 -3.91 0.44 8.00
C GLU A 275 -5.26 -0.12 8.48
N ALA A 276 -5.95 0.57 9.40
CA ALA A 276 -7.26 0.15 9.86
C ALA A 276 -8.31 0.08 8.74
N LEU A 277 -8.33 1.08 7.83
CA LEU A 277 -9.23 1.09 6.67
C LEU A 277 -8.95 -0.09 5.73
N ILE A 278 -7.68 -0.39 5.44
CA ILE A 278 -7.28 -1.54 4.62
C ILE A 278 -7.73 -2.86 5.28
N GLN A 279 -7.50 -3.03 6.58
CA GLN A 279 -7.92 -4.23 7.31
C GLN A 279 -9.44 -4.40 7.33
N ASP A 280 -10.17 -3.30 7.54
CA ASP A 280 -11.63 -3.29 7.53
C ASP A 280 -12.20 -3.63 6.16
N ALA A 281 -11.63 -3.08 5.09
CA ALA A 281 -12.02 -3.40 3.72
C ALA A 281 -11.70 -4.86 3.36
N ALA A 282 -10.54 -5.37 3.76
CA ALA A 282 -10.18 -6.78 3.57
C ALA A 282 -11.12 -7.73 4.33
N ARG A 283 -11.57 -7.34 5.53
CA ARG A 283 -12.59 -8.09 6.27
C ARG A 283 -13.91 -8.12 5.50
N ARG A 284 -14.37 -6.98 4.98
CA ARG A 284 -15.60 -6.90 4.17
C ARG A 284 -15.51 -7.70 2.88
N ALA A 285 -14.37 -7.69 2.21
CA ALA A 285 -14.14 -8.52 1.02
C ALA A 285 -14.33 -10.00 1.35
N ARG A 286 -13.75 -10.48 2.47
CA ARG A 286 -13.95 -11.87 2.94
C ARG A 286 -15.40 -12.18 3.28
N GLU A 287 -16.12 -11.26 3.93
CA GLU A 287 -17.55 -11.41 4.23
C GLU A 287 -18.42 -11.47 2.97
N LEU A 288 -17.99 -10.81 1.89
CA LEU A 288 -18.71 -10.75 0.62
C LEU A 288 -18.55 -12.03 -0.20
N ARG A 289 -17.36 -12.66 -0.22
CA ARG A 289 -17.05 -13.81 -1.10
C ARG A 289 -18.12 -14.92 -1.10
N PRO A 290 -18.67 -15.39 0.03
CA PRO A 290 -19.71 -16.43 0.02
C PRO A 290 -20.96 -16.08 -0.78
N TYR A 291 -21.25 -14.79 -0.99
CA TYR A 291 -22.39 -14.34 -1.78
C TYR A 291 -22.17 -14.48 -3.29
N LEU A 292 -20.93 -14.58 -3.78
CA LEU A 292 -20.60 -14.62 -5.20
C LEU A 292 -20.23 -16.03 -5.68
N PRO A 293 -21.04 -16.68 -6.52
CA PRO A 293 -20.76 -18.01 -7.07
C PRO A 293 -19.39 -18.17 -7.76
N GLU A 294 -18.81 -17.07 -8.23
CA GLU A 294 -17.54 -17.03 -8.94
C GLU A 294 -16.32 -17.15 -8.02
N THR A 295 -16.49 -17.07 -6.69
CA THR A 295 -15.42 -17.31 -5.73
C THR A 295 -15.46 -18.74 -5.22
N ALA A 296 -14.33 -19.22 -4.67
CA ALA A 296 -14.27 -20.55 -4.07
C ALA A 296 -15.29 -20.70 -2.92
N GLU A 297 -15.42 -19.66 -2.09
CA GLU A 297 -16.34 -19.64 -0.95
C GLU A 297 -17.81 -19.55 -1.38
N GLY A 298 -18.12 -18.89 -2.50
CA GLY A 298 -19.50 -18.77 -2.98
C GLY A 298 -19.97 -19.93 -3.86
N ALA A 299 -19.05 -20.79 -4.32
CA ALA A 299 -19.35 -22.09 -4.93
C ALA A 299 -19.91 -23.09 -3.90
N GLU A 300 -19.41 -23.03 -2.66
CA GLU A 300 -19.89 -23.81 -1.51
C GLU A 300 -20.28 -22.88 -0.34
N PRO A 301 -21.36 -22.09 -0.49
CA PRO A 301 -21.70 -21.09 0.50
C PRO A 301 -22.34 -21.73 1.75
N PRO A 302 -22.30 -21.06 2.91
CA PRO A 302 -23.09 -21.44 4.08
C PRO A 302 -24.58 -21.61 3.75
N GLU A 303 -25.27 -22.50 4.47
CA GLU A 303 -26.68 -22.88 4.22
C GLU A 303 -27.60 -21.65 4.09
N GLU A 304 -27.46 -20.68 4.99
CA GLU A 304 -28.24 -19.43 4.97
C GLU A 304 -28.10 -18.65 3.65
N ILE A 305 -26.93 -18.68 3.02
CA ILE A 305 -26.66 -18.01 1.74
C ILE A 305 -27.04 -18.90 0.57
N ALA A 306 -26.88 -20.22 0.70
CA ALA A 306 -27.29 -21.20 -0.32
C ALA A 306 -28.80 -21.15 -0.60
N GLU A 307 -29.61 -20.90 0.43
CA GLU A 307 -31.06 -20.74 0.31
C GLU A 307 -31.49 -19.40 -0.33
N MET A 308 -30.59 -18.42 -0.41
CA MET A 308 -30.90 -17.14 -1.05
C MET A 308 -31.03 -17.28 -2.56
N LYS A 309 -32.02 -16.59 -3.14
CA LYS A 309 -32.10 -16.43 -4.60
C LYS A 309 -30.82 -15.78 -5.13
N LYS A 310 -30.33 -16.27 -6.29
CA LYS A 310 -29.14 -15.74 -6.97
C LYS A 310 -29.16 -14.21 -7.06
N SER A 311 -30.27 -13.61 -7.49
CA SER A 311 -30.42 -12.14 -7.58
C SER A 311 -30.30 -11.42 -6.23
N HIS A 312 -30.78 -12.01 -5.13
CA HIS A 312 -30.63 -11.43 -3.80
C HIS A 312 -29.17 -11.50 -3.33
N ARG A 313 -28.46 -12.59 -3.66
CA ARG A 313 -27.03 -12.73 -3.35
C ARG A 313 -26.21 -11.61 -4.00
N TYR A 314 -26.35 -11.38 -5.31
CA TYR A 314 -25.62 -10.28 -5.98
C TYR A 314 -26.05 -8.89 -5.52
N ALA A 315 -27.35 -8.65 -5.27
CA ALA A 315 -27.78 -7.35 -4.76
C ALA A 315 -27.18 -7.05 -3.38
N TYR A 316 -27.09 -8.08 -2.52
CA TYR A 316 -26.44 -7.96 -1.21
C TYR A 316 -24.92 -7.78 -1.33
N ALA A 317 -24.27 -8.56 -2.20
CA ALA A 317 -22.84 -8.45 -2.49
C ALA A 317 -22.48 -7.06 -3.02
N LEU A 318 -23.26 -6.52 -3.97
CA LEU A 318 -23.08 -5.16 -4.50
C LEU A 318 -23.10 -4.12 -3.38
N ARG A 319 -24.08 -4.22 -2.47
CA ARG A 319 -24.18 -3.30 -1.32
C ARG A 319 -22.95 -3.39 -0.43
N LEU A 320 -22.50 -4.60 -0.08
CA LEU A 320 -21.29 -4.81 0.73
C LEU A 320 -20.03 -4.29 0.02
N ALA A 321 -19.92 -4.49 -1.30
CA ALA A 321 -18.80 -4.01 -2.09
C ALA A 321 -18.72 -2.48 -2.05
N VAL A 322 -19.85 -1.80 -2.30
CA VAL A 322 -19.94 -0.33 -2.27
C VAL A 322 -19.67 0.22 -0.86
N GLU A 323 -20.23 -0.40 0.19
CA GLU A 323 -19.91 -0.04 1.57
C GLU A 323 -18.42 -0.22 1.90
N GLY A 324 -17.79 -1.27 1.37
CA GLY A 324 -16.36 -1.51 1.52
C GLY A 324 -15.50 -0.51 0.75
N LEU A 325 -15.89 -0.12 -0.47
CA LEU A 325 -15.19 0.88 -1.27
C LEU A 325 -15.31 2.30 -0.70
N ALA A 326 -16.38 2.58 0.06
CA ALA A 326 -16.48 3.81 0.83
C ALA A 326 -15.47 3.87 1.99
N ILE A 327 -14.94 2.73 2.44
CA ILE A 327 -13.91 2.62 3.49
C ILE A 327 -12.52 2.62 2.86
N ASP A 328 -12.28 1.74 1.88
CA ASP A 328 -11.03 1.67 1.13
C ASP A 328 -11.31 1.82 -0.37
N PRO A 329 -11.20 3.05 -0.91
CA PRO A 329 -11.50 3.30 -2.31
C PRO A 329 -10.46 2.73 -3.29
N LEU A 330 -9.34 2.19 -2.80
CA LEU A 330 -8.28 1.58 -3.61
C LEU A 330 -8.25 0.05 -3.48
N ASN A 331 -9.29 -0.56 -2.93
CA ASN A 331 -9.42 -2.01 -2.85
C ASN A 331 -9.83 -2.58 -4.22
N ASP A 332 -8.93 -3.32 -4.86
CA ASP A 332 -9.14 -3.92 -6.18
C ASP A 332 -10.19 -5.04 -6.15
N GLU A 333 -10.10 -5.93 -5.17
CA GLU A 333 -11.06 -7.03 -5.00
C GLU A 333 -12.50 -6.53 -4.83
N LEU A 334 -12.74 -5.53 -3.98
CA LEU A 334 -14.07 -4.93 -3.80
C LEU A 334 -14.55 -4.21 -5.07
N ALA A 335 -13.67 -3.53 -5.81
CA ALA A 335 -14.02 -2.90 -7.08
C ALA A 335 -14.45 -3.94 -8.12
N TYR A 336 -13.72 -5.05 -8.21
CA TYR A 336 -14.05 -6.17 -9.09
C TYR A 336 -15.41 -6.79 -8.71
N PHE A 337 -15.65 -7.07 -7.43
CA PHE A 337 -16.91 -7.63 -6.95
C PHE A 337 -18.09 -6.69 -7.11
N ALA A 338 -17.89 -5.37 -7.00
CA ALA A 338 -18.90 -4.38 -7.32
C ALA A 338 -19.30 -4.47 -8.80
N GLY A 339 -18.32 -4.56 -9.71
CA GLY A 339 -18.55 -4.76 -11.14
C GLY A 339 -19.34 -6.04 -11.40
N LEU A 340 -18.83 -7.17 -10.93
CA LEU A 340 -19.45 -8.48 -11.13
C LEU A 340 -20.90 -8.52 -10.62
N SER A 341 -21.17 -7.90 -9.47
CA SER A 341 -22.51 -7.83 -8.90
C SER A 341 -23.44 -6.85 -9.62
N ALA A 342 -22.90 -5.71 -10.06
CA ALA A 342 -23.64 -4.73 -10.84
C ALA A 342 -24.01 -5.29 -12.22
N ASP A 343 -23.16 -6.11 -12.83
CA ASP A 343 -23.46 -6.71 -14.12
C ASP A 343 -24.69 -7.59 -14.09
N PHE A 344 -24.75 -8.46 -13.07
CA PHE A 344 -25.90 -9.33 -12.87
C PHE A 344 -27.21 -8.57 -12.57
N THR A 345 -27.13 -7.41 -11.92
CA THR A 345 -28.32 -6.75 -11.34
C THR A 345 -28.76 -5.48 -12.07
N GLN A 346 -27.86 -4.81 -12.76
CA GLN A 346 -28.01 -3.43 -13.26
C GLN A 346 -27.54 -3.28 -14.72
N GLY A 347 -26.76 -4.25 -15.22
CA GLY A 347 -26.34 -4.35 -16.61
C GLY A 347 -25.12 -3.49 -16.99
N PRO A 348 -24.61 -3.65 -18.23
CA PRO A 348 -23.23 -3.31 -18.59
C PRO A 348 -22.84 -1.83 -18.41
N ARG A 349 -23.81 -0.91 -18.59
CA ARG A 349 -23.56 0.53 -18.44
C ARG A 349 -23.19 0.94 -17.01
N ILE A 350 -23.75 0.26 -16.02
CA ILE A 350 -23.51 0.57 -14.60
C ILE A 350 -22.33 -0.26 -14.07
N THR A 351 -22.09 -1.42 -14.66
CA THR A 351 -20.94 -2.28 -14.41
C THR A 351 -19.60 -1.62 -14.73
N ARG A 352 -19.52 -0.98 -15.91
CA ARG A 352 -18.24 -0.54 -16.49
C ARG A 352 -17.37 0.31 -15.54
N PRO A 353 -17.87 1.37 -14.88
CA PRO A 353 -17.04 2.19 -14.00
C PRO A 353 -16.35 1.41 -12.88
N TRP A 354 -16.93 0.29 -12.43
CA TRP A 354 -16.32 -0.59 -11.43
C TRP A 354 -15.16 -1.40 -12.00
N PHE A 355 -15.30 -1.94 -13.20
CA PHE A 355 -14.19 -2.63 -13.89
C PHE A 355 -13.09 -1.67 -14.33
N ASP A 356 -13.44 -0.48 -14.82
CA ASP A 356 -12.48 0.59 -15.11
C ASP A 356 -11.68 0.98 -13.85
N ARG A 357 -12.35 1.08 -12.69
CA ARG A 357 -11.69 1.33 -11.39
C ARG A 357 -10.77 0.17 -10.98
N PHE A 358 -11.22 -1.07 -11.08
CA PHE A 358 -10.40 -2.25 -10.80
C PHE A 358 -9.13 -2.27 -11.65
N LEU A 359 -9.28 -2.11 -12.98
CA LEU A 359 -8.16 -2.06 -13.91
C LEU A 359 -7.21 -0.90 -13.60
N ALA A 360 -7.74 0.29 -13.32
CA ALA A 360 -6.94 1.46 -12.94
C ALA A 360 -6.11 1.20 -11.67
N ILE A 361 -6.70 0.61 -10.63
CA ILE A 361 -5.97 0.22 -9.40
C ILE A 361 -4.81 -0.73 -9.73
N ARG A 362 -5.00 -1.67 -10.67
CA ARG A 362 -3.96 -2.62 -11.11
C ARG A 362 -2.99 -2.06 -12.14
N GLY A 363 -3.07 -0.76 -12.43
CA GLY A 363 -2.23 -0.08 -13.42
C GLY A 363 -2.49 -0.49 -14.87
N ILE A 364 -3.66 -1.06 -15.15
CA ILE A 364 -4.10 -1.42 -16.50
C ILE A 364 -5.02 -0.30 -17.02
N ARG A 365 -4.70 0.21 -18.20
CA ARG A 365 -5.54 1.16 -18.92
C ARG A 365 -5.89 0.59 -20.28
N GLU A 366 -7.15 0.23 -20.50
CA GLU A 366 -7.60 -0.24 -21.82
C GLU A 366 -7.35 0.82 -22.91
N HIS A 367 -7.56 2.09 -22.54
CA HIS A 367 -7.50 3.22 -23.45
C HIS A 367 -6.09 3.75 -23.72
N ASP A 368 -5.07 3.16 -23.10
CA ASP A 368 -3.67 3.51 -23.34
C ASP A 368 -3.05 2.58 -24.40
N ALA A 369 -2.37 3.14 -25.38
CA ALA A 369 -1.76 2.35 -26.47
C ALA A 369 -0.62 1.45 -25.97
N ARG A 370 -0.09 1.74 -24.78
CA ARG A 370 0.93 0.95 -24.10
C ARG A 370 0.25 -0.11 -23.24
N ARG A 371 -0.02 -1.27 -23.83
CA ARG A 371 -0.38 -2.45 -23.03
C ARG A 371 0.83 -2.88 -22.21
N SER A 372 0.59 -3.20 -20.95
CA SER A 372 1.59 -3.92 -20.16
C SER A 372 1.93 -5.23 -20.89
N GLU A 373 3.22 -5.49 -21.11
CA GLU A 373 3.71 -6.74 -21.71
C GLU A 373 3.52 -7.95 -20.78
N ARG A 374 3.10 -7.71 -19.53
CA ARG A 374 2.79 -8.78 -18.56
C ARG A 374 1.53 -9.54 -18.96
N ALA A 375 1.53 -10.85 -18.68
CA ALA A 375 0.32 -11.66 -18.78
C ALA A 375 -0.74 -11.17 -17.79
N LEU A 376 -1.97 -11.06 -18.26
CA LEU A 376 -3.13 -10.73 -17.42
C LEU A 376 -3.55 -11.96 -16.62
N ASP A 377 -3.98 -11.74 -15.38
CA ASP A 377 -4.69 -12.78 -14.64
C ASP A 377 -6.14 -12.93 -15.14
N ALA A 378 -6.85 -13.93 -14.62
CA ALA A 378 -8.21 -14.23 -15.06
C ALA A 378 -9.21 -13.10 -14.76
N TRP A 379 -9.05 -12.37 -13.65
CA TRP A 379 -9.95 -11.28 -13.26
C TRP A 379 -9.68 -10.05 -14.13
N GLU A 380 -8.41 -9.76 -14.39
CA GLU A 380 -7.98 -8.69 -15.30
C GLU A 380 -8.46 -8.92 -16.73
N ALA A 381 -8.34 -10.14 -17.24
CA ALA A 381 -8.83 -10.50 -18.56
C ALA A 381 -10.35 -10.32 -18.65
N HIS A 382 -11.09 -10.85 -17.67
CA HIS A 382 -12.54 -10.71 -17.61
C HIS A 382 -12.99 -9.24 -17.54
N ALA A 383 -12.44 -8.46 -16.60
CA ALA A 383 -12.78 -7.05 -16.46
C ALA A 383 -12.47 -6.26 -17.74
N LEU A 384 -11.36 -6.57 -18.41
CA LEU A 384 -10.97 -5.91 -19.66
C LEU A 384 -11.93 -6.23 -20.82
N ASP A 385 -12.41 -7.46 -20.90
CA ASP A 385 -13.39 -7.87 -21.90
C ASP A 385 -14.76 -7.20 -21.64
N GLU A 386 -15.18 -7.11 -20.38
CA GLU A 386 -16.42 -6.40 -19.99
C GLU A 386 -16.39 -4.90 -20.34
N VAL A 387 -15.26 -4.22 -20.12
CA VAL A 387 -15.12 -2.80 -20.52
C VAL A 387 -15.18 -2.64 -22.04
N ARG A 388 -14.59 -3.57 -22.80
CA ARG A 388 -14.62 -3.57 -24.28
C ARG A 388 -16.03 -3.78 -24.83
N ASP A 389 -16.73 -4.76 -24.29
CA ASP A 389 -18.07 -5.15 -24.74
C ASP A 389 -19.11 -4.06 -24.46
N ALA A 390 -18.89 -3.25 -23.42
CA ALA A 390 -19.72 -2.09 -23.12
C ALA A 390 -19.62 -0.94 -24.16
N GLY A 391 -18.68 -0.99 -25.12
CA GLY A 391 -18.44 0.05 -26.14
C GLY A 391 -17.73 1.29 -25.58
N PRO A 392 -17.53 2.41 -26.30
CA PRO A 392 -16.93 3.63 -25.74
C PRO A 392 -17.86 4.28 -24.70
N ALA A 393 -17.29 4.93 -23.68
CA ALA A 393 -18.04 5.61 -22.63
C ALA A 393 -18.84 6.77 -23.23
N GLY A 394 -20.09 6.49 -23.62
CA GLY A 394 -21.04 7.50 -24.00
C GLY A 394 -21.44 8.29 -22.77
N LEU A 395 -20.70 9.36 -22.45
CA LEU A 395 -21.15 10.34 -21.46
C LEU A 395 -22.55 10.81 -21.87
N PRO A 396 -23.54 10.85 -20.96
CA PRO A 396 -24.77 11.59 -21.23
C PRO A 396 -24.38 13.04 -21.53
N ARG A 397 -24.84 13.55 -22.68
CA ARG A 397 -24.73 14.98 -23.03
C ARG A 397 -25.56 15.85 -22.11
#